data_AF-A0A3S0ZQL1-F1
#
_entry.id   AF-A0A3S0ZQL1-F1
#
_cell.length_a   1.000
_cell.length_b   1.000
_cell.length_c   1.000
_cell.angle_alpha   90.00
_cell.angle_beta   90.00
_cell.angle_gamma   90.00
#
_symmetry.space_group_name_H-M   'P 1'
#
loop_
_entity.id
_entity.type
_entity.pdbx_description
1 polymer ?
#
loop_
_entity_poly.entity_id
_entity_poly.type
_entity_poly.pdbx_seq_one_letter_code
_entity_poly.pdbx_strand_id
1 'polypeptide(L)'
;AVVWTSSRLLAKSHQTSWKELSPRDRRRAATSLVTQLEKTGFELADSLAVGQSSVTLDRNVVVKATRLDTQTHQTDLTFPAHDDLDLQAPWQGNGNSITISSTSLKSAGHTGPLSVVFMMYNNLEDLMEPQQNEASPTSSTDDSQPVYDTDIISGNSVSSRGAGSDAAGGGTDDKTVPATPELVVNSRIISASMGSSRLRRLLPEPVRFTLKHL
;
A
#
# COMPACT_ATOMS: atom_id res chain seq x y z
N ALA A 1 5.27 14.43 20.01
CA ALA A 1 4.28 13.65 20.80
C ALA A 1 3.49 12.67 19.91
N VAL A 2 2.83 13.12 18.84
CA VAL A 2 1.96 12.27 18.00
C VAL A 2 2.69 11.11 17.33
N VAL A 3 3.85 11.34 16.69
CA VAL A 3 4.63 10.28 16.02
C VAL A 3 5.00 9.14 16.97
N TRP A 4 5.38 9.48 18.20
CA TRP A 4 5.71 8.50 19.24
C TRP A 4 4.50 7.69 19.72
N THR A 5 3.36 8.35 19.93
CA THR A 5 2.12 7.66 20.27
C THR A 5 1.72 6.71 19.15
N SER A 6 1.77 7.15 17.90
CA SER A 6 1.47 6.32 16.73
C SER A 6 2.45 5.14 16.60
N SER A 7 3.75 5.37 16.81
CA SER A 7 4.76 4.32 16.80
C SER A 7 4.51 3.26 17.87
N ARG A 8 4.10 3.67 19.08
CA ARG A 8 3.70 2.73 20.15
C ARG A 8 2.46 1.93 19.79
N LEU A 9 1.44 2.60 19.25
CA LEU A 9 0.21 1.95 18.80
C LEU A 9 0.49 0.89 17.71
N LEU A 10 1.47 1.12 16.84
CA LEU A 10 1.88 0.18 15.78
C LEU A 10 2.93 -0.84 16.23
N ALA A 11 3.25 -0.94 17.53
CA ALA A 11 4.17 -1.95 18.02
C ALA A 11 3.51 -3.35 17.99
N LYS A 12 4.30 -4.37 17.65
CA LYS A 12 3.85 -5.77 17.59
C LYS A 12 3.17 -6.25 18.87
N SER A 13 3.59 -5.74 20.04
CA SER A 13 2.97 -6.06 21.34
C SER A 13 1.51 -5.63 21.46
N HIS A 14 1.09 -4.61 20.71
CA HIS A 14 -0.28 -4.08 20.73
C HIS A 14 -1.15 -4.63 19.60
N GLN A 15 -0.60 -5.45 18.68
CA GLN A 15 -1.37 -6.08 17.61
C GLN A 15 -2.50 -6.97 18.13
N THR A 16 -2.31 -7.66 19.25
CA THR A 16 -3.37 -8.47 19.86
C THR A 16 -4.56 -7.61 20.27
N SER A 17 -4.32 -6.44 20.87
CA SER A 17 -5.38 -5.48 21.23
C SER A 17 -6.08 -4.91 19.99
N TRP A 18 -5.37 -4.76 18.87
CA TRP A 18 -6.00 -4.37 17.61
C TRP A 18 -6.90 -5.46 17.03
N LYS A 19 -6.53 -6.74 17.19
CA LYS A 19 -7.32 -7.88 16.72
C LYS A 19 -8.63 -8.08 17.52
N GLU A 20 -8.70 -7.56 18.74
CA GLU A 20 -9.94 -7.54 19.53
C GLU A 20 -10.98 -6.54 18.98
N LEU A 21 -10.55 -5.55 18.18
CA LEU A 21 -11.46 -4.59 17.56
C LEU A 21 -12.15 -5.18 16.33
N SER A 22 -13.39 -4.75 16.11
CA SER A 22 -14.10 -5.06 14.87
C SER A 22 -13.31 -4.57 13.65
N PRO A 23 -13.39 -5.25 12.49
CA PRO A 23 -12.73 -4.79 11.26
C PRO A 23 -13.00 -3.34 10.90
N ARG A 24 -14.25 -2.88 11.13
CA ARG A 24 -14.67 -1.50 10.87
C ARG A 24 -13.95 -0.52 11.79
N ASP A 25 -13.88 -0.82 13.09
CA ASP A 25 -13.25 0.06 14.08
C ASP A 25 -11.74 0.09 13.92
N ARG A 26 -11.13 -1.06 13.63
CA ARG A 26 -9.69 -1.16 13.33
C ARG A 26 -9.32 -0.29 12.13
N ARG A 27 -10.09 -0.35 11.04
CA ARG A 27 -9.89 0.51 9.86
C ARG A 27 -10.08 1.98 10.20
N ARG A 28 -11.15 2.32 10.93
CA ARG A 28 -11.42 3.71 11.34
C ARG A 28 -10.27 4.28 12.18
N ALA A 29 -9.73 3.49 13.10
CA ALA A 29 -8.59 3.86 13.92
C ALA A 29 -7.32 4.04 13.08
N ALA A 30 -7.03 3.11 12.16
CA ALA A 30 -5.91 3.21 11.23
C ALA A 30 -5.99 4.47 10.36
N THR A 31 -7.16 4.74 9.76
CA THR A 31 -7.40 5.98 8.98
C THR A 31 -7.21 7.23 9.84
N SER A 32 -7.72 7.23 11.07
CA SER A 32 -7.53 8.36 11.99
C SER A 32 -6.06 8.58 12.35
N LEU A 33 -5.29 7.50 12.55
CA LEU A 33 -3.86 7.56 12.83
C LEU A 33 -3.09 8.19 11.65
N VAL A 34 -3.34 7.70 10.43
CA VAL A 34 -2.68 8.21 9.21
C VAL A 34 -3.05 9.68 8.99
N THR A 35 -4.33 10.03 9.13
CA THR A 35 -4.80 11.42 8.95
C THR A 35 -4.20 12.38 10.00
N GLN A 36 -4.09 11.93 11.24
CA GLN A 36 -3.54 12.77 12.31
C GLN A 36 -2.03 12.97 12.13
N LEU A 37 -1.31 11.92 11.71
CA LEU A 37 0.11 12.04 11.37
C LEU A 37 0.31 12.98 10.18
N GLU A 38 -0.49 12.83 9.13
CA GLU A 38 -0.47 13.72 7.95
C GLU A 38 -0.56 15.18 8.36
N LYS A 39 -1.57 15.51 9.17
CA LYS A 39 -1.76 16.86 9.68
C LYS A 39 -0.53 17.37 10.43
N THR A 40 -0.02 16.59 11.38
CA THR A 40 1.19 16.97 12.15
C THR A 40 2.43 17.08 11.27
N GLY A 41 2.55 16.26 10.22
CA GLY A 41 3.63 16.34 9.26
C GLY A 41 3.59 17.63 8.43
N PHE A 42 2.40 18.10 8.04
CA PHE A 42 2.25 19.39 7.35
C PHE A 42 2.52 20.57 8.28
N GLU A 43 2.05 20.52 9.52
CA GLU A 43 2.38 21.54 10.54
C GLU A 43 3.89 21.64 10.75
N LEU A 44 4.59 20.50 10.75
CA LEU A 44 6.05 20.47 10.79
C LEU A 44 6.65 21.08 9.52
N ALA A 45 6.21 20.68 8.32
CA ALA A 45 6.72 21.21 7.06
C ALA A 45 6.57 22.74 6.96
N ASP A 46 5.43 23.27 7.42
CA ASP A 46 5.13 24.70 7.38
C ASP A 46 5.96 25.52 8.39
N SER A 47 6.52 24.87 9.41
CA SER A 47 7.48 25.49 10.34
C SER A 47 8.90 25.56 9.79
N LEU A 48 9.22 24.80 8.74
CA LEU A 48 10.56 24.77 8.15
C LEU A 48 10.80 25.98 7.26
N ALA A 49 12.07 26.38 7.14
CA ALA A 49 12.51 27.29 6.10
C ALA A 49 12.43 26.63 4.72
N VAL A 50 12.26 27.43 3.68
CA VAL A 50 12.23 26.95 2.30
C VAL A 50 13.58 26.30 1.95
N GLY A 51 13.54 25.12 1.33
CA GLY A 51 14.72 24.31 1.02
C GLY A 51 15.19 23.40 2.16
N GLN A 52 14.49 23.40 3.31
CA GLN A 52 14.82 22.53 4.44
C GLN A 52 13.92 21.30 4.50
N SER A 53 14.44 20.26 5.13
CA SER A 53 13.71 19.05 5.46
C SER A 53 13.93 18.67 6.92
N SER A 54 12.96 17.99 7.51
CA SER A 54 13.02 17.45 8.85
C SER A 54 12.53 16.03 8.82
N VAL A 55 13.33 15.14 9.40
CA VAL A 55 12.97 13.73 9.58
C VAL A 55 12.62 13.50 11.05
N THR A 56 11.42 13.01 11.30
CA THR A 56 10.99 12.51 12.62
C THR A 56 10.86 11.00 12.53
N LEU A 57 11.73 10.30 13.25
CA LEU A 57 11.84 8.85 13.20
C LEU A 57 11.54 8.23 14.56
N ASP A 58 10.76 7.15 14.54
CA ASP A 58 10.52 6.26 15.66
C ASP A 58 10.52 4.80 15.15
N ARG A 59 10.36 3.83 16.04
CA ARG A 59 10.50 2.39 15.77
C ARG A 59 9.56 1.88 14.66
N ASN A 60 8.32 2.36 14.61
CA ASN A 60 7.31 1.86 13.67
C ASN A 60 6.75 2.92 12.72
N VAL A 61 7.19 4.17 12.84
CA VAL A 61 6.75 5.28 11.97
C VAL A 61 7.93 6.18 11.67
N VAL A 62 8.03 6.59 10.40
CA VAL A 62 8.89 7.69 9.97
C VAL A 62 8.07 8.72 9.23
N VAL A 63 8.29 9.99 9.56
CA VAL A 63 7.73 11.14 8.86
C VAL A 63 8.88 12.00 8.38
N LYS A 64 8.96 12.24 7.07
CA LYS A 64 9.85 13.24 6.47
C LYS A 64 9.00 14.39 5.95
N ALA A 65 9.20 15.57 6.55
CA ALA A 65 8.56 16.80 6.13
C ALA A 65 9.57 17.67 5.40
N THR A 66 9.25 18.12 4.19
CA THR A 66 10.13 18.94 3.36
C THR A 66 9.38 20.16 2.87
N ARG A 67 10.02 21.33 2.98
CA ARG A 67 9.50 22.56 2.39
C ARG A 67 10.33 22.92 1.17
N LEU A 68 9.75 22.82 -0.01
CA LEU A 68 10.45 23.04 -1.28
C LEU A 68 10.15 24.41 -1.87
N ASP A 69 11.15 24.97 -2.53
CA ASP A 69 10.95 26.05 -3.50
C ASP A 69 10.71 25.43 -4.88
N THR A 70 9.50 25.58 -5.40
CA THR A 70 9.12 25.00 -6.68
C THR A 70 9.76 25.71 -7.88
N GLN A 71 10.30 26.92 -7.71
CA GLN A 71 10.97 27.64 -8.79
C GLN A 71 12.40 27.15 -9.00
N THR A 72 13.11 26.86 -7.91
CA THR A 72 14.52 26.47 -7.94
C THR A 72 14.72 24.95 -7.95
N HIS A 73 13.76 24.16 -7.49
CA HIS A 73 13.86 22.70 -7.44
C HIS A 73 13.74 22.06 -8.83
N GLN A 74 14.81 21.39 -9.29
CA GLN A 74 14.90 20.79 -10.63
C GLN A 74 15.00 19.27 -10.62
N THR A 75 15.15 18.65 -9.45
CA THR A 75 15.35 17.20 -9.31
C THR A 75 14.07 16.51 -8.85
N ASP A 76 13.99 15.21 -9.11
CA ASP A 76 12.94 14.38 -8.56
C ASP A 76 13.12 14.24 -7.04
N LEU A 77 12.01 14.12 -6.32
CA LEU A 77 12.01 13.93 -4.88
C LEU A 77 11.69 12.49 -4.56
N THR A 78 12.68 11.77 -4.02
CA THR A 78 12.57 10.36 -3.63
C THR A 78 12.61 10.24 -2.11
N PHE A 79 11.85 9.28 -1.57
CA PHE A 79 11.89 8.89 -0.18
C PHE A 79 11.74 7.37 -0.02
N PRO A 80 12.56 6.71 0.80
CA PRO A 80 13.83 7.20 1.33
C PRO A 80 14.80 7.44 0.17
N ALA A 81 15.48 8.59 0.17
CA ALA A 81 16.58 8.85 -0.77
C ALA A 81 17.86 8.14 -0.29
N HIS A 82 18.79 7.86 -1.22
CA HIS A 82 20.03 7.17 -0.88
C HIS A 82 20.93 8.01 0.05
N ASP A 83 20.73 9.31 0.06
CA ASP A 83 21.46 10.32 0.84
C ASP A 83 20.68 10.81 2.07
N ASP A 84 19.56 10.18 2.45
CA ASP A 84 18.78 10.56 3.63
C ASP A 84 19.50 10.18 4.94
N LEU A 85 20.58 10.87 5.27
CA LEU A 85 21.48 10.60 6.41
C LEU A 85 20.75 10.51 7.76
N ASP A 86 19.61 11.19 7.90
CA ASP A 86 18.80 11.18 9.13
C ASP A 86 17.97 9.90 9.30
N LEU A 87 17.81 9.11 8.23
CA LEU A 87 17.15 7.81 8.32
C LEU A 87 18.13 6.75 8.81
N GLN A 88 17.76 6.06 9.87
CA GLN A 88 18.53 4.92 10.38
C GLN A 88 17.89 3.60 9.91
N ALA A 89 18.67 2.51 9.94
CA ALA A 89 18.11 1.16 9.79
C ALA A 89 16.99 0.95 10.83
N PRO A 90 15.84 0.32 10.46
CA PRO A 90 15.57 -0.46 9.25
C PRO A 90 14.90 0.32 8.10
N TRP A 91 14.85 1.65 8.17
CA TRP A 91 14.10 2.47 7.20
C TRP A 91 14.89 2.73 5.92
N GLN A 92 16.22 2.87 6.03
CA GLN A 92 17.10 2.87 4.87
C GLN A 92 17.31 1.45 4.33
N GLY A 93 17.37 1.31 3.00
CA GLY A 93 17.77 0.06 2.34
C GLY A 93 16.73 -1.06 2.41
N ASN A 94 15.49 -0.78 2.79
CA ASN A 94 14.42 -1.78 2.87
C ASN A 94 13.81 -2.15 1.50
N GLY A 95 14.29 -1.56 0.41
CA GLY A 95 13.80 -1.75 -0.95
C GLY A 95 12.49 -1.03 -1.27
N ASN A 96 11.91 -0.32 -0.30
CA ASN A 96 10.72 0.50 -0.49
C ASN A 96 11.13 1.91 -0.88
N SER A 97 10.46 2.50 -1.86
CA SER A 97 10.66 3.90 -2.22
C SER A 97 9.42 4.50 -2.88
N ILE A 98 9.30 5.82 -2.78
CA ILE A 98 8.32 6.63 -3.49
C ILE A 98 9.05 7.82 -4.10
N THR A 99 8.77 8.12 -5.36
CA THR A 99 9.41 9.18 -6.13
C THR A 99 8.35 10.02 -6.81
N ILE A 100 8.46 11.32 -6.60
CA ILE A 100 7.62 12.34 -7.22
C ILE A 100 8.51 13.15 -8.16
N SER A 101 8.09 13.28 -9.41
CA SER A 101 8.91 13.97 -10.40
C SER A 101 8.96 15.48 -10.18
N SER A 102 10.06 16.09 -10.60
CA SER A 102 10.26 17.55 -10.55
C SER A 102 9.16 18.32 -11.28
N THR A 103 8.64 17.78 -12.39
CA THR A 103 7.55 18.38 -13.17
C THR A 103 6.24 18.40 -12.38
N SER A 104 5.93 17.32 -11.66
CA SER A 104 4.78 17.25 -10.76
C SER A 104 4.91 18.17 -9.55
N LEU A 105 6.12 18.33 -8.99
CA LEU A 105 6.39 19.27 -7.89
C LEU A 105 6.21 20.72 -8.32
N LYS A 106 6.76 21.10 -9.49
CA LYS A 106 6.57 22.43 -10.11
C LYS A 106 5.10 22.71 -10.39
N SER A 107 4.41 21.71 -10.96
CA SER A 107 2.97 21.80 -11.19
C SER A 107 2.19 21.87 -9.87
N ALA A 108 2.63 21.27 -8.77
CA ALA A 108 1.89 21.39 -7.52
C ALA A 108 2.00 22.79 -6.89
N GLY A 109 3.20 23.40 -6.85
CA GLY A 109 3.43 24.64 -6.12
C GLY A 109 3.33 25.94 -6.93
N HIS A 110 2.41 26.04 -7.90
CA HIS A 110 2.24 27.20 -8.83
C HIS A 110 2.46 28.60 -8.25
N THR A 111 2.11 28.82 -6.98
CA THR A 111 2.02 30.15 -6.35
C THR A 111 2.97 30.34 -5.16
N GLY A 112 3.90 29.42 -4.89
CA GLY A 112 4.83 29.57 -3.77
C GLY A 112 5.50 28.27 -3.29
N PRO A 113 6.08 28.29 -2.08
CA PRO A 113 6.75 27.10 -1.55
C PRO A 113 5.75 25.96 -1.35
N LEU A 114 6.18 24.75 -1.67
CA LEU A 114 5.39 23.54 -1.57
C LEU A 114 5.85 22.70 -0.37
N SER A 115 4.93 22.44 0.54
CA SER A 115 5.14 21.46 1.61
C SER A 115 4.85 20.06 1.10
N VAL A 116 5.80 19.14 1.27
CA VAL A 116 5.68 17.72 0.91
C VAL A 116 5.97 16.90 2.14
N VAL A 117 5.13 15.92 2.42
CA VAL A 117 5.26 15.04 3.57
C VAL A 117 5.25 13.60 3.11
N PHE A 118 6.29 12.87 3.48
CA PHE A 118 6.39 11.43 3.27
C PHE A 118 6.25 10.68 4.58
N MET A 119 5.62 9.51 4.51
CA MET A 119 5.43 8.64 5.66
C MET A 119 5.69 7.19 5.28
N MET A 120 6.36 6.47 6.17
CA MET A 120 6.48 5.03 6.11
C MET A 120 6.03 4.43 7.44
N TYR A 121 5.38 3.29 7.34
CA TYR A 121 4.81 2.57 8.48
C TYR A 121 5.33 1.14 8.52
N ASN A 122 5.57 0.65 9.73
CA ASN A 122 5.70 -0.78 9.99
C ASN A 122 4.43 -1.28 10.67
N ASN A 123 3.98 -2.48 10.30
CA ASN A 123 2.86 -3.19 10.93
C ASN A 123 1.49 -2.50 10.78
N LEU A 124 1.36 -1.53 9.87
CA LEU A 124 0.07 -0.88 9.59
C LEU A 124 -0.78 -1.74 8.63
N GLU A 125 -0.12 -2.56 7.82
CA GLU A 125 -0.71 -3.53 6.90
C GLU A 125 -1.72 -4.46 7.59
N ASP A 126 -1.43 -4.92 8.81
CA ASP A 126 -2.31 -5.80 9.59
C ASP A 126 -3.62 -5.11 10.03
N LEU A 127 -3.62 -3.78 10.07
CA LEU A 127 -4.79 -2.98 10.45
C LEU A 127 -5.69 -2.66 9.25
N MET A 128 -5.19 -2.87 8.03
CA MET A 128 -5.88 -2.55 6.79
C MET A 128 -6.31 -3.82 6.08
N GLU A 129 -7.57 -4.20 6.22
CA GLU A 129 -8.15 -5.25 5.40
C GLU A 129 -8.40 -4.73 3.98
N PRO A 130 -7.93 -5.43 2.94
CA PRO A 130 -8.18 -5.02 1.58
C PRO A 130 -9.67 -5.16 1.30
N GLN A 131 -10.25 -4.11 0.74
CA GLN A 131 -11.61 -4.16 0.23
C GLN A 131 -11.54 -4.69 -1.19
N GLN A 132 -12.38 -5.67 -1.53
CA GLN A 132 -12.57 -6.02 -2.92
C GLN A 132 -13.07 -4.77 -3.65
N ASN A 133 -12.24 -4.22 -4.52
CA ASN A 133 -12.72 -3.25 -5.49
C ASN A 133 -13.57 -4.04 -6.49
N GLU A 134 -14.86 -3.72 -6.58
CA GLU A 134 -15.79 -4.16 -7.64
C GLU A 134 -15.27 -3.83 -9.06
N ALA A 135 -14.14 -3.12 -9.18
CA ALA A 135 -13.40 -2.83 -10.40
C ALA A 135 -12.29 -3.85 -10.73
N SER A 136 -12.32 -5.05 -10.14
CA SER A 136 -11.64 -6.17 -10.79
C SER A 136 -12.40 -6.42 -12.10
N PRO A 137 -11.74 -6.48 -13.27
CA PRO A 137 -12.43 -7.01 -14.44
C PRO A 137 -12.84 -8.42 -14.04
N THR A 138 -14.13 -8.61 -13.77
CA THR A 138 -14.71 -9.93 -13.80
C THR A 138 -14.29 -10.46 -15.16
N SER A 139 -13.43 -11.46 -15.20
CA SER A 139 -13.34 -12.36 -16.33
C SER A 139 -14.67 -13.12 -16.38
N SER A 140 -15.75 -12.41 -16.66
CA SER A 140 -16.96 -12.97 -17.20
C SER A 140 -16.56 -13.37 -18.60
N THR A 141 -16.15 -14.63 -18.72
CA THR A 141 -16.10 -15.38 -19.96
C THR A 141 -17.41 -15.11 -20.70
N ASP A 142 -17.35 -14.18 -21.66
CA ASP A 142 -18.39 -13.97 -22.65
C ASP A 142 -18.34 -15.21 -23.54
N ASP A 143 -19.31 -16.08 -23.32
CA ASP A 143 -19.48 -17.36 -23.99
C ASP A 143 -19.95 -17.10 -25.42
N SER A 144 -19.00 -16.82 -26.32
CA SER A 144 -19.21 -16.83 -27.76
C SER A 144 -17.88 -16.90 -28.53
N GLN A 145 -17.67 -18.07 -29.17
CA GLN A 145 -16.75 -18.38 -30.30
C GLN A 145 -15.42 -19.09 -29.95
N PRO A 146 -14.83 -19.86 -30.88
CA PRO A 146 -15.15 -21.26 -31.11
C PRO A 146 -13.97 -22.19 -30.73
N VAL A 147 -14.29 -23.47 -30.59
CA VAL A 147 -13.37 -24.56 -30.25
C VAL A 147 -12.21 -24.63 -31.26
N TYR A 148 -10.99 -24.33 -30.81
CA TYR A 148 -9.77 -24.78 -31.48
C TYR A 148 -9.34 -26.10 -30.84
N ASP A 149 -9.62 -27.17 -31.57
CA ASP A 149 -9.19 -28.52 -31.30
C ASP A 149 -7.66 -28.58 -31.38
N THR A 150 -7.01 -28.98 -30.28
CA THR A 150 -5.59 -29.36 -30.29
C THR A 150 -5.44 -30.65 -29.51
N ASP A 151 -5.86 -31.74 -30.13
CA ASP A 151 -5.21 -33.02 -29.94
C ASP A 151 -3.71 -32.88 -30.28
N ILE A 152 -2.85 -33.53 -29.47
CA ILE A 152 -1.68 -34.35 -29.86
C ILE A 152 -0.59 -34.37 -28.76
N ILE A 153 -0.34 -35.62 -28.30
CA ILE A 153 0.86 -36.22 -27.65
C ILE A 153 1.05 -35.98 -26.14
N SER A 154 1.37 -36.95 -25.29
CA SER A 154 1.41 -38.42 -25.33
C SER A 154 1.94 -38.87 -23.95
N GLY A 155 1.45 -39.99 -23.43
CA GLY A 155 2.22 -40.87 -22.55
C GLY A 155 2.13 -40.64 -21.04
N ASN A 156 1.19 -41.31 -20.37
CA ASN A 156 1.55 -42.46 -19.54
C ASN A 156 0.33 -43.34 -19.27
N SER A 157 0.41 -44.59 -19.70
CA SER A 157 -0.54 -45.66 -19.41
C SER A 157 -0.25 -46.27 -18.04
N VAL A 158 -1.30 -46.62 -17.29
CA VAL A 158 -1.49 -47.98 -16.73
C VAL A 158 -2.98 -48.17 -16.48
N SER A 159 -3.55 -49.10 -17.23
CA SER A 159 -4.86 -49.67 -17.02
C SER A 159 -4.84 -50.62 -15.82
N SER A 160 -5.81 -50.52 -14.93
CA SER A 160 -6.28 -51.68 -14.17
C SER A 160 -7.80 -51.70 -14.16
N ARG A 161 -8.33 -52.82 -14.65
CA ARG A 161 -9.75 -53.15 -14.80
C ARG A 161 -10.32 -53.58 -13.44
N GLY A 162 -11.55 -53.19 -13.17
CA GLY A 162 -12.37 -53.77 -12.10
C GLY A 162 -13.84 -53.42 -12.33
N ALA A 163 -14.64 -54.41 -12.71
CA ALA A 163 -16.08 -54.31 -12.92
C ALA A 163 -16.85 -54.73 -11.65
N GLY A 164 -18.02 -54.11 -11.41
CA GLY A 164 -18.99 -54.47 -10.36
C GLY A 164 -19.78 -53.23 -9.92
N SER A 165 -20.97 -52.98 -10.48
CA SER A 165 -22.29 -53.37 -9.95
C SER A 165 -22.86 -52.40 -8.89
N ASP A 166 -23.90 -51.67 -9.31
CA ASP A 166 -25.11 -51.26 -8.58
C ASP A 166 -25.01 -50.91 -7.08
N ALA A 167 -25.20 -49.62 -6.77
CA ALA A 167 -25.95 -49.20 -5.58
C ALA A 167 -26.33 -47.71 -5.66
N ALA A 168 -27.64 -47.46 -5.59
CA ALA A 168 -28.20 -46.15 -5.34
C ALA A 168 -27.72 -45.60 -3.99
N GLY A 169 -27.24 -44.35 -3.97
CA GLY A 169 -26.88 -43.63 -2.76
C GLY A 169 -26.88 -42.14 -3.06
N GLY A 170 -27.80 -41.40 -2.43
CA GLY A 170 -27.99 -39.96 -2.63
C GLY A 170 -26.72 -39.17 -2.37
N GLY A 171 -26.21 -38.51 -3.41
CA GLY A 171 -25.21 -37.48 -3.29
C GLY A 171 -25.89 -36.18 -2.87
N THR A 172 -25.67 -35.76 -1.64
CA THR A 172 -25.78 -34.35 -1.28
C THR A 172 -24.80 -33.59 -2.16
N ASP A 173 -25.30 -32.71 -3.01
CA ASP A 173 -24.52 -31.72 -3.73
C ASP A 173 -23.76 -30.85 -2.70
N ASP A 174 -22.55 -31.28 -2.32
CA ASP A 174 -21.57 -30.38 -1.74
C ASP A 174 -21.12 -29.47 -2.87
N LYS A 175 -21.90 -28.40 -3.07
CA LYS A 175 -21.47 -27.21 -3.80
C LYS A 175 -20.29 -26.64 -3.01
N THR A 176 -19.11 -27.19 -3.25
CA THR A 176 -17.85 -26.55 -2.88
C THR A 176 -17.80 -25.23 -3.64
N VAL A 177 -18.32 -24.17 -3.01
CA VAL A 177 -18.17 -22.81 -3.50
C VAL A 177 -16.67 -22.59 -3.69
N PRO A 178 -16.18 -22.23 -4.89
CA PRO A 178 -14.77 -21.94 -5.05
C PRO A 178 -14.44 -20.80 -4.09
N ALA A 179 -13.59 -21.08 -3.12
CA ALA A 179 -13.18 -20.11 -2.11
C ALA A 179 -12.66 -18.87 -2.85
N THR A 180 -13.35 -17.74 -2.67
CA THR A 180 -12.87 -16.46 -3.20
C THR A 180 -11.45 -16.25 -2.69
N PRO A 181 -10.48 -15.91 -3.55
CA PRO A 181 -9.11 -15.73 -3.12
C PRO A 181 -9.07 -14.66 -2.03
N GLU A 182 -8.52 -15.02 -0.86
CA GLU A 182 -8.35 -14.10 0.26
C GLU A 182 -7.33 -13.03 -0.14
N LEU A 183 -7.83 -11.82 -0.38
CA LEU A 183 -6.98 -10.68 -0.71
C LEU A 183 -6.27 -10.25 0.59
N VAL A 184 -4.95 -10.05 0.54
CA VAL A 184 -4.15 -9.59 1.67
C VAL A 184 -3.21 -8.46 1.26
N VAL A 185 -2.90 -7.56 2.19
CA VAL A 185 -1.89 -6.51 1.97
C VAL A 185 -0.51 -7.12 2.21
N ASN A 186 0.20 -7.46 1.13
CA ASN A 186 1.54 -8.05 1.21
C ASN A 186 2.66 -7.03 0.98
N SER A 187 2.54 -5.84 1.57
CA SER A 187 3.58 -4.81 1.47
C SER A 187 3.50 -3.86 2.65
N ARG A 188 4.62 -3.20 2.96
CA ARG A 188 4.59 -2.06 3.87
C ARG A 188 3.86 -0.89 3.24
N ILE A 189 3.32 -0.03 4.09
CA ILE A 189 2.60 1.15 3.64
C ILE A 189 3.57 2.34 3.58
N ILE A 190 3.67 2.94 2.39
CA ILE A 190 4.32 4.22 2.15
C ILE A 190 3.28 5.22 1.67
N SER A 191 3.41 6.47 2.10
CA SER A 191 2.50 7.55 1.72
C SER A 191 3.30 8.79 1.39
N ALA A 192 2.81 9.56 0.43
CA ALA A 192 3.28 10.89 0.13
C ALA A 192 2.07 11.81 -0.03
N SER A 193 2.14 12.98 0.59
CA SER A 193 1.13 14.02 0.50
C SER A 193 1.79 15.35 0.17
N MET A 194 1.14 16.14 -0.69
CA MET A 194 1.70 17.39 -1.23
C MET A 194 0.68 18.51 -1.14
N GLY A 195 1.11 19.64 -0.58
CA GLY A 195 0.24 20.76 -0.30
C GLY A 195 -0.67 20.49 0.90
N SER A 196 -0.95 21.52 1.68
CA SER A 196 -1.78 21.42 2.89
C SER A 196 -3.28 21.26 2.60
N SER A 197 -3.69 21.22 1.32
CA SER A 197 -5.08 21.09 0.91
C SER A 197 -5.45 19.63 0.66
N ARG A 198 -6.65 19.24 1.12
CA ARG A 198 -7.24 17.93 0.83
C ARG A 198 -7.79 17.81 -0.60
N LEU A 199 -7.64 18.85 -1.42
CA LEU A 199 -8.10 18.83 -2.80
C LEU A 199 -7.23 17.89 -3.62
N ARG A 200 -7.86 16.87 -4.20
CA ARG A 200 -7.19 15.97 -5.13
C ARG A 200 -6.78 16.74 -6.37
N ARG A 201 -5.50 16.72 -6.67
CA ARG A 201 -4.92 17.35 -7.85
C ARG A 201 -4.35 16.26 -8.76
N LEU A 202 -4.64 16.38 -10.05
CA LEU A 202 -4.01 15.53 -11.05
C LEU A 202 -2.56 15.97 -11.25
N LEU A 203 -1.66 15.00 -11.21
CA LEU A 203 -0.25 15.21 -11.48
C LEU A 203 0.01 15.03 -12.98
N PRO A 204 0.87 15.85 -13.59
CA PRO A 204 1.25 15.69 -15.00
C PRO A 204 2.00 14.38 -15.24
N GLU A 205 2.75 13.92 -14.24
CA GLU A 205 3.44 12.64 -14.27
C GLU A 205 3.03 11.77 -13.08
N PRO A 206 2.99 10.44 -13.28
CA PRO A 206 2.61 9.52 -12.22
C PRO A 206 3.64 9.47 -11.10
N VAL A 207 3.16 9.24 -9.87
CA VAL A 207 4.03 8.90 -8.75
C VAL A 207 4.60 7.50 -8.97
N ARG A 208 5.92 7.37 -8.90
CA ARG A 208 6.60 6.08 -8.99
C ARG A 208 6.82 5.54 -7.59
N PHE A 209 6.43 4.31 -7.31
CA PHE A 209 6.73 3.65 -6.04
C PHE A 209 7.23 2.23 -6.25
N THR A 210 8.04 1.75 -5.33
CA THR A 210 8.54 0.38 -5.27
C THR A 210 8.31 -0.12 -3.87
N LEU A 211 7.70 -1.29 -3.72
CA LEU A 211 7.41 -1.89 -2.43
C LEU A 211 7.88 -3.34 -2.44
N LYS A 212 8.63 -3.72 -1.42
CA LYS A 212 9.05 -5.10 -1.19
C LYS A 212 7.88 -5.88 -0.60
N HIS A 213 7.66 -7.10 -1.11
CA HIS A 213 6.71 -8.02 -0.52
C HIS A 213 7.17 -8.45 0.88
N LEU A 214 6.23 -8.69 1.79
CA LEU A 214 6.49 -9.07 3.18
C LEU A 214 6.86 -10.54 3.32
#